data_AF-A0A845R3Y9-F1
#
_entry.id   AF-A0A845R3Y9-F1
#
_cell.length_a   1.000
_cell.length_b   1.000
_cell.length_c   1.000
_cell.angle_alpha   90.00
_cell.angle_beta   90.00
_cell.angle_gamma   90.00
#
_symmetry.space_group_name_H-M   'P 1'
#
loop_
_entity.id
_entity.type
_entity.pdbx_description
1 polymer ?
#
loop_
_entity_poly.entity_id
_entity_poly.type
_entity_poly.pdbx_seq_one_letter_code
_entity_poly.pdbx_strand_id
1 'polypeptide(L)'
;MDSVSIQVVDTPEKFHPAAEEAAQALTSLLRELAAMENKSFAQYTRLCKKGQVVEFKGGVRREFTDVQDWKEERKLRFAALLDPHCTQKLITQRRDCLHADHFPSSFNCVNTGCTLSVTMKSAGKAVAQLVPDEDSVPFDLSDPDVRYLVEDAKRGGHGAQCYGYFQKYRFVLKREAEEWHIDEVSCDSLHGDRWRRDYYF
;
A
#
# COMPACT_ATOMS: atom_id res chain seq x y z
N MET A 1 2.39 -20.33 0.11
CA MET A 1 3.58 -19.87 0.84
C MET A 1 3.33 -18.42 1.17
N ASP A 2 3.45 -18.03 2.43
CA ASP A 2 3.33 -16.62 2.80
C ASP A 2 4.49 -15.86 2.17
N SER A 3 4.17 -14.91 1.29
CA SER A 3 5.12 -14.02 0.61
C SER A 3 5.75 -12.98 1.56
N VAL A 4 5.31 -12.94 2.81
CA VAL A 4 5.78 -12.02 3.84
C VAL A 4 6.53 -12.80 4.92
N SER A 5 7.82 -12.54 5.06
CA SER A 5 8.62 -13.03 6.18
C SER A 5 8.45 -12.09 7.37
N ILE A 6 7.63 -12.46 8.36
CA ILE A 6 7.45 -11.69 9.59
C ILE A 6 8.61 -11.98 10.55
N GLN A 7 9.25 -10.93 11.06
CA GLN A 7 10.35 -11.02 12.02
C GLN A 7 10.04 -10.18 13.25
N VAL A 8 10.03 -10.80 14.43
CA VAL A 8 9.93 -10.07 15.71
C VAL A 8 11.35 -9.73 16.18
N VAL A 9 11.67 -8.44 16.25
CA VAL A 9 13.03 -7.93 16.50
C VAL A 9 13.05 -7.07 17.75
N ASP A 10 14.10 -7.21 18.58
CA ASP A 10 14.33 -6.42 19.79
C ASP A 10 13.10 -6.32 20.73
N THR A 11 12.31 -7.40 20.77
CA THR A 11 11.04 -7.45 21.48
C THR A 11 11.10 -8.54 22.55
N PRO A 12 10.80 -8.23 23.83
CA PRO A 12 10.68 -9.23 24.88
C PRO A 12 9.62 -10.29 24.55
N GLU A 13 9.89 -11.56 24.87
CA GLU A 13 9.02 -12.72 24.55
C GLU A 13 7.56 -12.51 24.96
N LYS A 14 7.31 -11.89 26.12
CA LYS A 14 5.96 -11.58 26.61
C LYS A 14 5.13 -10.67 25.69
N PHE A 15 5.77 -9.96 24.76
CA PHE A 15 5.12 -9.10 23.77
C PHE A 15 5.11 -9.69 22.36
N HIS A 16 5.66 -10.89 22.15
CA HIS A 16 5.65 -11.55 20.83
C HIS A 16 4.24 -11.73 20.26
N PRO A 17 3.23 -12.18 21.04
CA PRO A 17 1.87 -12.31 20.52
C PRO A 17 1.30 -10.97 20.02
N ALA A 18 1.59 -9.89 20.75
CA ALA A 18 1.14 -8.54 20.36
C ALA A 18 1.87 -8.02 19.12
N ALA A 19 3.15 -8.40 18.93
CA ALA A 19 3.93 -8.07 17.74
C ALA A 19 3.40 -8.79 16.49
N GLU A 20 3.08 -10.07 16.63
CA GLU A 20 2.48 -10.88 15.56
C GLU A 20 1.10 -10.37 15.16
N GLU A 21 0.26 -10.04 16.13
CA GLU A 21 -1.06 -9.43 15.90
C GLU A 21 -0.93 -8.12 15.11
N ALA A 22 -0.01 -7.23 15.52
CA ALA A 22 0.26 -5.98 14.81
C ALA A 22 0.77 -6.21 13.38
N ALA A 23 1.64 -7.21 13.20
CA ALA A 23 2.17 -7.57 11.89
C ALA A 23 1.05 -8.06 10.95
N GLN A 24 0.19 -8.96 11.43
CA GLN A 24 -0.92 -9.53 10.65
C GLN A 24 -1.96 -8.48 10.25
N ALA A 25 -2.32 -7.59 11.18
CA ALA A 25 -3.24 -6.50 10.90
C ALA A 25 -2.68 -5.58 9.81
N LEU A 26 -1.41 -5.19 9.93
CA LEU A 26 -0.74 -4.33 8.95
C LEU A 26 -0.61 -5.03 7.58
N THR A 27 -0.15 -6.28 7.53
CA THR A 27 -0.03 -7.03 6.28
C THR A 27 -1.35 -7.17 5.54
N SER A 28 -2.45 -7.42 6.28
CA SER A 28 -3.78 -7.55 5.68
C SER A 28 -4.23 -6.24 5.04
N LEU A 29 -4.09 -5.12 5.75
CA LEU A 29 -4.40 -3.79 5.22
C LEU A 29 -3.56 -3.44 3.99
N LEU A 30 -2.24 -3.66 4.05
CA LEU A 30 -1.34 -3.34 2.94
C LEU A 30 -1.64 -4.16 1.69
N ARG A 31 -2.13 -5.39 1.84
CA ARG A 31 -2.57 -6.23 0.72
C ARG A 31 -3.81 -5.65 0.05
N GLU A 32 -4.79 -5.19 0.83
CA GLU A 32 -5.99 -4.53 0.31
C GLU A 32 -5.66 -3.20 -0.37
N LEU A 33 -4.78 -2.41 0.24
CA LEU A 33 -4.29 -1.15 -0.32
C LEU A 33 -3.58 -1.39 -1.66
N ALA A 34 -2.67 -2.36 -1.73
CA ALA A 34 -1.95 -2.69 -2.96
C ALA A 34 -2.90 -3.08 -4.11
N ALA A 35 -3.92 -3.88 -3.82
CA ALA A 35 -4.94 -4.26 -4.80
C ALA A 35 -5.74 -3.05 -5.28
N MET A 36 -6.14 -2.15 -4.36
CA MET A 36 -6.87 -0.94 -4.70
C MET A 36 -6.02 0.04 -5.51
N GLU A 37 -4.74 0.18 -5.19
CA GLU A 37 -3.77 1.02 -5.91
C GLU A 37 -3.56 0.53 -7.34
N ASN A 38 -3.25 -0.77 -7.53
CA ASN A 38 -3.03 -1.35 -8.86
C ASN A 38 -4.26 -1.20 -9.76
N LYS A 39 -5.44 -1.50 -9.22
CA LYS A 39 -6.72 -1.32 -9.93
C LYS A 39 -6.96 0.14 -10.31
N SER A 40 -6.70 1.06 -9.39
CA SER A 40 -6.89 2.50 -9.63
C SER A 40 -5.89 3.00 -10.67
N PHE A 41 -4.63 2.57 -10.65
CA PHE A 41 -3.65 2.93 -11.67
C PHE A 41 -4.06 2.44 -13.07
N ALA A 42 -4.59 1.21 -13.17
CA ALA A 42 -5.11 0.67 -14.43
C ALA A 42 -6.30 1.49 -14.96
N GLN A 43 -7.20 1.92 -14.07
CA GLN A 43 -8.31 2.80 -14.42
C GLN A 43 -7.83 4.16 -14.88
N TYR A 44 -6.93 4.81 -14.15
CA TYR A 44 -6.33 6.08 -14.55
C TYR A 44 -5.70 5.99 -15.94
N THR A 45 -4.91 4.95 -16.18
CA THR A 45 -4.27 4.69 -17.48
C THR A 45 -5.32 4.52 -18.60
N ARG A 46 -6.42 3.81 -18.35
CA ARG A 46 -7.53 3.67 -19.30
C ARG A 46 -8.23 5.01 -19.55
N LEU A 47 -8.48 5.79 -18.51
CA LEU A 47 -9.10 7.11 -18.61
C LEU A 47 -8.26 8.03 -19.48
N CYS A 48 -6.95 8.11 -19.22
CA CYS A 48 -6.04 8.96 -20.00
C CYS A 48 -5.94 8.54 -21.48
N LYS A 49 -6.00 7.23 -21.79
CA LYS A 49 -5.84 6.73 -23.17
C LYS A 49 -7.13 6.62 -23.96
N LYS A 50 -8.23 6.28 -23.30
CA LYS A 50 -9.53 5.98 -23.94
C LYS A 50 -10.57 7.06 -23.67
N GLY A 51 -10.29 8.02 -22.80
CA GLY A 51 -11.21 9.09 -22.42
C GLY A 51 -12.35 8.65 -21.51
N GLN A 52 -12.40 7.37 -21.09
CA GLN A 52 -13.48 6.88 -20.23
C GLN A 52 -13.07 5.65 -19.40
N VAL A 53 -13.70 5.53 -18.22
CA VAL A 53 -13.71 4.33 -17.37
C VAL A 53 -15.13 4.06 -16.91
N VAL A 54 -15.57 2.80 -17.08
CA VAL A 54 -16.88 2.35 -16.57
C VAL A 54 -16.65 1.35 -15.44
N GLU A 55 -17.29 1.59 -14.31
CA GLU A 55 -17.32 0.70 -13.16
C GLU A 55 -18.75 0.21 -12.91
N PHE A 56 -18.88 -1.01 -12.39
CA PHE A 56 -20.13 -1.51 -11.83
C PHE A 56 -19.89 -1.83 -10.36
N LYS A 57 -20.63 -1.17 -9.46
CA LYS A 57 -20.55 -1.40 -8.01
C LYS A 57 -21.96 -1.48 -7.44
N GLY A 58 -22.28 -2.59 -6.77
CA GLY A 58 -23.61 -2.80 -6.17
C GLY A 58 -24.76 -2.70 -7.17
N GLY A 59 -24.56 -3.13 -8.42
CA GLY A 59 -25.54 -3.02 -9.50
C GLY A 59 -25.65 -1.63 -10.14
N VAL A 60 -24.91 -0.63 -9.64
CA VAL A 60 -24.90 0.72 -10.19
C VAL A 60 -23.75 0.87 -11.18
N ARG A 61 -24.07 1.27 -12.42
CA ARG A 61 -23.09 1.70 -13.41
C ARG A 61 -22.60 3.10 -13.06
N ARG A 62 -21.30 3.27 -12.97
CA ARG A 62 -20.64 4.57 -12.84
C ARG A 62 -19.65 4.76 -13.96
N GLU A 63 -19.60 5.97 -14.49
CA GLU A 63 -18.73 6.33 -15.60
C GLU A 63 -17.93 7.57 -15.25
N PHE A 64 -16.65 7.54 -15.56
CA PHE A 64 -15.74 8.66 -15.44
C PHE A 64 -15.22 9.01 -16.82
N THR A 65 -15.38 10.27 -17.22
CA THR A 65 -14.78 10.84 -18.44
C THR A 65 -13.83 11.99 -18.11
N ASP A 66 -13.86 12.47 -16.86
CA ASP A 66 -12.97 13.51 -16.35
C ASP A 66 -11.98 12.94 -15.32
N VAL A 67 -10.72 13.34 -15.42
CA VAL A 67 -9.62 12.86 -14.57
C VAL A 67 -9.74 13.41 -13.15
N GLN A 68 -10.19 14.65 -12.99
CA GLN A 68 -10.30 15.27 -11.69
C GLN A 68 -11.45 14.65 -10.89
N ASP A 69 -12.59 14.42 -11.52
CA ASP A 69 -13.71 13.70 -10.89
C ASP A 69 -13.31 12.29 -10.46
N TRP A 70 -12.52 11.60 -11.28
CA TRP A 70 -11.97 10.29 -10.93
C TRP A 70 -11.02 10.37 -9.72
N LYS A 71 -10.13 11.36 -9.68
CA LYS A 71 -9.18 11.57 -8.56
C LYS A 71 -9.92 11.84 -7.25
N GLU A 72 -10.90 12.74 -7.24
CA GLU A 72 -11.67 13.08 -6.04
C GLU A 72 -12.46 11.87 -5.53
N GLU A 73 -13.07 11.08 -6.42
CA GLU A 73 -13.70 9.82 -6.03
C GLU A 73 -12.68 8.81 -5.45
N ARG A 74 -11.48 8.70 -6.04
CA ARG A 74 -10.44 7.79 -5.53
C ARG A 74 -9.99 8.17 -4.13
N LYS A 75 -9.76 9.47 -3.87
CA LYS A 75 -9.39 9.97 -2.54
C LYS A 75 -10.39 9.53 -1.47
N LEU A 76 -11.68 9.66 -1.75
CA LEU A 76 -12.74 9.21 -0.84
C LEU A 76 -12.69 7.70 -0.58
N ARG A 77 -12.38 6.91 -1.60
CA ARG A 77 -12.30 5.44 -1.47
C ARG A 77 -11.05 4.99 -0.71
N PHE A 78 -9.90 5.62 -0.95
CA PHE A 78 -8.68 5.32 -0.18
C PHE A 78 -8.85 5.74 1.28
N ALA A 79 -9.42 6.92 1.55
CA ALA A 79 -9.75 7.32 2.92
C ALA A 79 -10.72 6.34 3.59
N ALA A 80 -11.77 5.90 2.89
CA ALA A 80 -12.71 4.91 3.43
C ALA A 80 -12.06 3.54 3.74
N LEU A 81 -10.99 3.17 3.02
CA LEU A 81 -10.21 1.98 3.31
C LEU A 81 -9.27 2.18 4.50
N LEU A 82 -8.58 3.32 4.57
CA LEU A 82 -7.48 3.56 5.50
C LEU A 82 -7.92 4.11 6.86
N ASP A 83 -8.90 5.01 6.88
CA ASP A 83 -9.30 5.74 8.09
C ASP A 83 -9.68 4.83 9.26
N PRO A 84 -10.38 3.68 9.07
CA PRO A 84 -10.65 2.74 10.15
C PRO A 84 -9.39 2.13 10.80
N HIS A 85 -8.24 2.19 10.13
CA HIS A 85 -6.97 1.62 10.59
C HIS A 85 -5.94 2.69 10.96
N CYS A 86 -6.32 3.96 10.99
CA CYS A 86 -5.45 5.09 11.27
C CYS A 86 -5.88 5.78 12.56
N THR A 87 -4.92 6.26 13.34
CA THR A 87 -5.26 7.08 14.52
C THR A 87 -5.84 8.42 14.07
N GLN A 88 -6.70 9.04 14.89
CA GLN A 88 -7.24 10.37 14.60
C GLN A 88 -6.14 11.44 14.39
N LYS A 89 -4.99 11.24 15.05
CA LYS A 89 -3.80 12.07 14.84
C LYS A 89 -3.32 11.97 13.39
N LEU A 90 -3.18 10.75 12.85
CA LEU A 90 -2.70 10.57 11.48
C LEU A 90 -3.68 11.17 10.48
N ILE A 91 -4.99 10.88 10.62
CA ILE A 91 -6.04 11.39 9.75
C ILE A 91 -6.03 12.93 9.69
N THR A 92 -5.91 13.59 10.85
CA THR A 92 -5.85 15.07 10.93
C THR A 92 -4.58 15.66 10.30
N GLN A 93 -3.48 14.92 10.29
CA GLN A 93 -2.18 15.38 9.78
C GLN A 93 -1.97 15.06 8.29
N ARG A 94 -2.79 14.17 7.73
CA ARG A 94 -2.77 13.79 6.32
C ARG A 94 -3.13 14.98 5.44
N ARG A 95 -2.34 15.21 4.40
CA ARG A 95 -2.51 16.34 3.46
C ARG A 95 -3.43 16.01 2.30
N ASP A 96 -3.38 14.77 1.83
CA ASP A 96 -4.25 14.21 0.81
C ASP A 96 -4.30 12.68 1.00
N CYS A 97 -5.24 12.00 0.36
CA CYS A 97 -5.34 10.54 0.35
C CYS A 97 -5.41 10.03 -1.09
N LEU A 98 -4.63 10.66 -1.98
CA LEU A 98 -4.48 10.19 -3.35
C LEU A 98 -3.37 9.15 -3.38
N HIS A 99 -3.78 7.91 -3.60
CA HIS A 99 -2.89 6.80 -3.87
C HIS A 99 -2.92 6.43 -5.36
N ALA A 100 -2.16 5.39 -5.74
CA ALA A 100 -1.99 4.94 -7.12
C ALA A 100 -1.20 5.91 -8.03
N ASP A 101 -0.17 6.55 -7.48
CA ASP A 101 0.78 7.36 -8.27
C ASP A 101 1.84 6.49 -9.00
N HIS A 102 1.97 5.23 -8.59
CA HIS A 102 2.96 4.29 -9.09
C HIS A 102 2.32 2.96 -9.45
N PHE A 103 2.85 2.30 -10.49
CA PHE A 103 2.53 0.92 -10.82
C PHE A 103 3.83 0.14 -10.93
N PRO A 104 3.98 -1.02 -10.27
CA PRO A 104 3.04 -1.55 -9.29
C PRO A 104 2.93 -0.65 -8.06
N SER A 105 1.90 -0.87 -7.25
CA SER A 105 1.83 -0.36 -5.89
C SER A 105 3.14 -0.61 -5.16
N SER A 106 3.63 0.38 -4.41
CA SER A 106 4.81 0.23 -3.54
C SER A 106 4.62 -0.86 -2.48
N PHE A 107 3.37 -1.20 -2.15
CA PHE A 107 3.02 -2.24 -1.19
C PHE A 107 2.85 -3.62 -1.82
N ASN A 108 2.97 -3.76 -3.14
CA ASN A 108 2.78 -5.06 -3.80
C ASN A 108 3.81 -6.12 -3.38
N CYS A 109 4.93 -5.70 -2.78
CA CYS A 109 5.91 -6.58 -2.16
C CYS A 109 5.30 -7.54 -1.12
N VAL A 110 4.18 -7.20 -0.48
CA VAL A 110 3.47 -8.11 0.44
C VAL A 110 2.91 -9.35 -0.26
N ASN A 111 2.80 -9.34 -1.58
CA ASN A 111 2.34 -10.46 -2.40
C ASN A 111 3.48 -11.17 -3.13
N THR A 112 4.65 -10.53 -3.24
CA THR A 112 5.72 -10.98 -4.15
C THR A 112 7.04 -11.28 -3.47
N GLY A 113 7.21 -10.88 -2.20
CA GLY A 113 8.41 -11.11 -1.41
C GLY A 113 8.80 -9.87 -0.63
N CYS A 114 8.66 -9.93 0.69
CA CYS A 114 9.19 -8.90 1.58
C CYS A 114 9.45 -9.44 2.99
N THR A 115 10.28 -8.71 3.72
CA THR A 115 10.42 -8.84 5.17
C THR A 115 9.60 -7.76 5.89
N LEU A 116 8.79 -8.18 6.86
CA LEU A 116 8.12 -7.29 7.81
C LEU A 116 8.74 -7.47 9.20
N SER A 117 9.64 -6.57 9.59
CA SER A 117 10.25 -6.58 10.92
C SER A 117 9.44 -5.73 11.89
N VAL A 118 9.01 -6.31 13.01
CA VAL A 118 8.22 -5.63 14.05
C VAL A 118 9.00 -5.57 15.36
N THR A 119 9.05 -4.37 15.93
CA THR A 119 9.65 -4.11 17.25
C THR A 119 8.63 -3.46 18.17
N MET A 120 8.33 -4.09 19.30
CA MET A 120 7.47 -3.51 20.32
C MET A 120 8.23 -2.48 21.15
N LYS A 121 7.64 -1.30 21.32
CA LYS A 121 8.15 -0.25 22.22
C LYS A 121 7.43 -0.25 23.57
N SER A 122 6.19 -0.74 23.60
CA SER A 122 5.40 -1.01 24.80
C SER A 122 4.27 -1.99 24.44
N ALA A 123 3.44 -2.37 25.41
CA ALA A 123 2.26 -3.23 25.15
C ALA A 123 1.28 -2.65 24.11
N GLY A 124 1.25 -1.32 23.96
CA GLY A 124 0.33 -0.61 23.05
C GLY A 124 1.04 0.19 21.96
N LYS A 125 2.33 -0.06 21.70
CA LYS A 125 3.08 0.64 20.65
C LYS A 125 4.09 -0.27 19.97
N ALA A 126 4.04 -0.32 18.65
CA ALA A 126 4.98 -1.07 17.82
C ALA A 126 5.56 -0.19 16.73
N VAL A 127 6.72 -0.60 16.20
CA VAL A 127 7.29 -0.06 14.96
C VAL A 127 7.46 -1.23 14.01
N ALA A 128 6.84 -1.17 12.84
CA ALA A 128 6.98 -2.16 11.79
C ALA A 128 7.76 -1.57 10.61
N GLN A 129 8.68 -2.35 10.05
CA GLN A 129 9.46 -1.98 8.86
C GLN A 129 9.19 -3.00 7.76
N LEU A 130 8.66 -2.51 6.65
CA LEU A 130 8.40 -3.28 5.44
C LEU A 130 9.55 -3.06 4.46
N VAL A 131 10.28 -4.12 4.16
CA VAL A 131 11.43 -4.11 3.26
C VAL A 131 11.20 -5.13 2.14
N PRO A 132 11.01 -4.69 0.90
CA PRO A 132 10.92 -5.58 -0.26
C PRO A 132 12.19 -6.43 -0.44
N ASP A 133 12.04 -7.67 -0.88
CA ASP A 133 13.18 -8.53 -1.22
C ASP A 133 13.79 -8.09 -2.56
N GLU A 134 15.12 -8.15 -2.69
CA GLU A 134 15.84 -7.69 -3.90
C GLU A 134 15.43 -8.46 -5.17
N ASP A 135 15.09 -9.74 -5.02
CA ASP A 135 14.70 -10.63 -6.13
C ASP A 135 13.17 -10.67 -6.37
N SER A 136 12.39 -9.83 -5.68
CA SER A 136 10.93 -9.87 -5.78
C SER A 136 10.43 -9.43 -7.17
N VAL A 137 9.49 -10.20 -7.73
CA VAL A 137 8.85 -9.84 -8.99
C VAL A 137 7.80 -8.75 -8.70
N PRO A 138 7.76 -7.62 -9.41
CA PRO A 138 6.94 -6.50 -8.94
C PRO A 138 5.44 -6.65 -9.17
N PHE A 139 4.99 -7.68 -9.88
CA PHE A 139 3.62 -7.77 -10.35
C PHE A 139 3.19 -9.22 -10.60
N ASP A 140 1.92 -9.51 -10.30
CA ASP A 140 1.28 -10.78 -10.60
C ASP A 140 0.54 -10.70 -11.95
N LEU A 141 1.03 -11.42 -12.96
CA LEU A 141 0.42 -11.44 -14.31
C LEU A 141 -0.90 -12.23 -14.37
N SER A 142 -1.30 -12.91 -13.29
CA SER A 142 -2.62 -13.52 -13.19
C SER A 142 -3.72 -12.46 -13.13
N ASP A 143 -3.43 -11.28 -12.57
CA ASP A 143 -4.32 -10.13 -12.49
C ASP A 143 -4.46 -9.46 -13.89
N PRO A 144 -5.70 -9.27 -14.39
CA PRO A 144 -5.95 -8.69 -15.71
C PRO A 144 -5.61 -7.19 -15.81
N ASP A 145 -5.75 -6.42 -14.73
CA ASP A 145 -5.39 -5.01 -14.68
C ASP A 145 -3.86 -4.85 -14.72
N VAL A 146 -3.16 -5.69 -13.96
CA VAL A 146 -1.69 -5.77 -13.98
C VAL A 146 -1.18 -6.19 -15.36
N ARG A 147 -1.76 -7.23 -15.97
CA ARG A 147 -1.41 -7.67 -17.32
C ARG A 147 -1.62 -6.57 -18.35
N TYR A 148 -2.73 -5.83 -18.24
CA TYR A 148 -2.98 -4.67 -19.09
C TYR A 148 -1.87 -3.62 -18.97
N LEU A 149 -1.46 -3.27 -17.75
CA LEU A 149 -0.41 -2.27 -17.52
C LEU A 149 0.97 -2.72 -18.01
N VAL A 150 1.32 -4.00 -17.83
CA VAL A 150 2.56 -4.59 -18.35
C VAL A 150 2.61 -4.55 -19.88
N GLU A 151 1.51 -4.92 -20.55
CA GLU A 151 1.42 -4.84 -22.01
C GLU A 151 1.42 -3.40 -22.52
N ASP A 152 0.81 -2.48 -21.77
CA ASP A 152 0.81 -1.06 -22.09
C ASP A 152 2.23 -0.45 -22.04
N ALA A 153 3.00 -0.78 -21.00
CA ALA A 153 4.40 -0.40 -20.87
C ALA A 153 5.25 -0.90 -22.03
N LYS A 154 5.10 -2.17 -22.41
CA LYS A 154 5.81 -2.79 -23.55
C LYS A 154 5.52 -2.06 -24.86
N ARG A 155 4.27 -1.69 -25.12
CA ARG A 155 3.87 -0.92 -26.32
C ARG A 155 4.50 0.47 -26.35
N GLY A 156 4.75 1.06 -25.17
CA GLY A 156 5.50 2.31 -25.02
C GLY A 156 7.02 2.17 -25.16
N GLY A 157 7.54 0.96 -25.42
CA GLY A 157 8.99 0.71 -25.51
C GLY A 157 9.67 0.53 -24.15
N HIS A 158 8.91 0.39 -23.07
CA HIS A 158 9.43 0.21 -21.71
C HIS A 158 9.24 -1.24 -21.25
N GLY A 159 10.23 -1.78 -20.53
CA GLY A 159 10.02 -3.01 -19.78
C GLY A 159 9.14 -2.74 -18.56
N ALA A 160 8.35 -3.73 -18.12
CA ALA A 160 7.59 -3.58 -16.86
C ALA A 160 8.51 -3.39 -15.63
N GLN A 161 9.79 -3.78 -15.76
CA GLN A 161 10.86 -3.53 -14.78
C GLN A 161 11.22 -2.03 -14.65
N CYS A 162 10.85 -1.18 -15.63
CA CYS A 162 11.11 0.26 -15.58
C CYS A 162 10.38 0.96 -14.42
N TYR A 163 9.41 0.29 -13.79
CA TYR A 163 8.65 0.82 -12.67
C TYR A 163 8.97 0.15 -11.33
N GLY A 164 10.05 -0.63 -11.23
CA GLY A 164 10.50 -1.31 -10.02
C GLY A 164 11.03 -0.37 -8.92
N TYR A 165 10.36 0.74 -8.66
CA TYR A 165 10.67 1.65 -7.55
C TYR A 165 10.10 1.09 -6.26
N PHE A 166 10.73 0.05 -5.75
CA PHE A 166 10.44 -0.41 -4.41
C PHE A 166 10.97 0.60 -3.39
N GLN A 167 10.06 1.10 -2.57
CA GLN A 167 10.38 1.88 -1.39
C GLN A 167 10.30 0.96 -0.18
N LYS A 168 11.08 1.28 0.85
CA LYS A 168 10.87 0.70 2.17
C LYS A 168 9.99 1.61 3.00
N TYR A 169 9.16 1.02 3.83
CA TYR A 169 8.23 1.74 4.68
C TYR A 169 8.47 1.42 6.14
N ARG A 170 8.20 2.42 6.98
CA ARG A 170 8.18 2.31 8.42
C ARG A 170 6.84 2.80 8.93
N PHE A 171 6.17 1.97 9.70
CA PHE A 171 4.89 2.23 10.32
C PHE A 171 5.08 2.30 11.83
N VAL A 172 4.62 3.39 12.44
CA VAL A 172 4.43 3.44 13.90
C VAL A 172 3.00 3.01 14.16
N LEU A 173 2.82 1.95 14.93
CA LEU A 173 1.51 1.40 15.28
C LEU A 173 1.20 1.71 16.75
N LYS A 174 -0.06 1.99 17.04
CA LYS A 174 -0.60 2.16 18.39
C LYS A 174 -1.81 1.27 18.58
N ARG A 175 -2.00 0.82 19.81
CA ARG A 175 -3.20 0.06 20.20
C ARG A 175 -4.26 1.02 20.75
N GLU A 176 -5.40 1.10 20.09
CA GLU A 176 -6.58 1.91 20.48
C GLU A 176 -7.80 0.98 20.50
N ALA A 177 -8.57 0.99 21.60
CA ALA A 177 -9.75 0.11 21.76
C ALA A 177 -9.50 -1.37 21.40
N GLU A 178 -8.37 -1.91 21.84
CA GLU A 178 -7.88 -3.29 21.58
C GLU A 178 -7.38 -3.58 20.17
N GLU A 179 -7.51 -2.66 19.21
CA GLU A 179 -7.07 -2.81 17.82
C GLU A 179 -5.82 -2.00 17.49
N TRP A 180 -5.03 -2.48 16.53
CA TRP A 180 -3.82 -1.79 16.05
C TRP A 180 -4.14 -0.78 14.96
N HIS A 181 -3.68 0.46 15.16
CA HIS A 181 -3.86 1.58 14.26
C HIS A 181 -2.51 2.17 13.86
N ILE A 182 -2.42 2.69 12.63
CA ILE A 182 -1.27 3.42 12.11
C ILE A 182 -1.28 4.84 12.67
N ASP A 183 -0.23 5.21 13.38
CA ASP A 183 -0.03 6.54 13.97
C ASP A 183 0.91 7.42 13.14
N GLU A 184 1.80 6.81 12.36
CA GLU A 184 2.72 7.50 11.48
C GLU A 184 3.27 6.55 10.41
N VAL A 185 3.41 7.06 9.18
CA VAL A 185 4.08 6.37 8.09
C VAL A 185 5.29 7.19 7.65
N SER A 186 6.38 6.50 7.38
CA SER A 186 7.57 7.07 6.75
C SER A 186 8.06 6.14 5.65
N CYS A 187 8.62 6.71 4.59
CA CYS A 187 9.19 5.96 3.49
C CYS A 187 10.60 6.45 3.17
N ASP A 188 11.34 5.59 2.46
CA ASP A 188 12.59 5.93 1.81
C ASP A 188 12.77 5.02 0.57
N SER A 189 13.68 5.40 -0.31
CA SER A 189 14.23 4.47 -1.31
C SER A 189 14.79 3.22 -0.64
N LEU A 190 14.73 2.07 -1.32
CA LEU A 190 15.15 0.78 -0.78
C LEU A 190 16.54 0.83 -0.11
N HIS A 191 17.52 1.42 -0.80
CA HIS A 191 18.90 1.57 -0.34
C HIS A 191 19.20 2.92 0.34
N GLY A 192 18.20 3.77 0.54
CA GLY A 192 18.37 5.04 1.24
C GLY A 192 18.60 4.87 2.74
N ASP A 193 19.12 5.90 3.40
CA ASP A 193 19.38 5.93 4.84
C ASP A 193 18.52 6.99 5.57
N ARG A 194 17.63 7.68 4.85
CA ARG A 194 16.89 8.84 5.33
C ARG A 194 15.39 8.65 5.18
N TRP A 195 14.80 8.19 6.28
CA TRP A 195 13.35 8.15 6.46
C TRP A 195 12.72 9.54 6.35
N ARG A 196 11.70 9.64 5.51
CA ARG A 196 10.85 10.84 5.39
C ARG A 196 9.44 10.46 5.76
N ARG A 197 8.79 11.32 6.53
CA ARG A 197 7.38 11.16 6.84
C ARG A 197 6.56 11.23 5.56
N ASP A 198 5.67 10.27 5.41
CA ASP A 198 4.65 10.30 4.36
C ASP A 198 3.45 11.08 4.88
N TYR A 199 3.13 12.18 4.20
CA TYR A 199 1.97 13.02 4.52
C TYR A 199 0.77 12.74 3.61
N TYR A 200 0.91 11.81 2.67
CA TYR A 200 -0.09 11.43 1.67
C TYR A 200 -0.66 10.03 1.91
N PHE A 201 -0.07 9.27 2.85
CA PHE A 201 -0.68 8.09 3.44
C PHE A 201 -1.90 8.46 4.30
#